data_AF-F0HMG3-F1
#
_entry.id   AF-F0HMG3-F1
#
_cell.length_a   1.000
_cell.length_b   1.000
_cell.length_c   1.000
_cell.angle_alpha   90.00
_cell.angle_beta   90.00
_cell.angle_gamma   90.00
#
_symmetry.space_group_name_H-M   'P 1'
#
loop_
_entity.id
_entity.type
_entity.pdbx_description
1 polymer ?
#
loop_
_entity_poly.entity_id
_entity_poly.type
_entity_poly.pdbx_seq_one_letter_code
_entity_poly.pdbx_strand_id
1 'polypeptide(L)'
;MRKKNRLMLAAAIGMVAIVVATSAVRCSVAQVEQEQEAGGDAAATAQVTDQSAHADPQSDAGAQPAADDAAAADILAVLEGNAWQADGAPEKTVSFRDGSFIESDGASVKLAAFDVKCAGEGEGQLHLDVDIVRDGGARTAATIIVEGQEGALSVACDGFANEKRYVQGGASSEKVRATGLAEPYTGLIDGKEGELATAIDAWCKGHAPSAAEASFDGEVYVDVNGGRVSATFHLDDAASTIVTAVYEDGAFSVLG
;
A
#
# COMPACT_ATOMS: atom_id res chain seq x y z
N MET A 1 -25.95 51.15 -14.58
CA MET A 1 -25.81 50.79 -13.14
C MET A 1 -24.78 49.68 -13.02
N ARG A 2 -23.71 49.92 -12.26
CA ARG A 2 -22.65 48.95 -11.93
C ARG A 2 -23.20 47.82 -11.07
N LYS A 3 -22.70 46.60 -11.25
CA LYS A 3 -22.33 45.70 -10.14
C LYS A 3 -21.29 44.67 -10.62
N LYS A 4 -20.05 44.96 -10.23
CA LYS A 4 -18.91 44.04 -10.14
C LYS A 4 -19.05 43.33 -8.80
N ASN A 5 -18.83 42.02 -8.75
CA ASN A 5 -18.34 41.34 -7.54
C ASN A 5 -17.44 40.18 -8.00
N ARG A 6 -16.12 40.39 -7.92
CA ARG A 6 -15.13 39.31 -7.92
C ARG A 6 -14.87 39.01 -6.45
N LEU A 7 -15.15 37.78 -6.04
CA LEU A 7 -14.92 37.29 -4.69
C LEU A 7 -13.41 37.19 -4.47
N MET A 8 -12.93 37.78 -3.36
CA MET A 8 -11.57 37.66 -2.87
C MET A 8 -11.32 36.23 -2.37
N LEU A 9 -10.23 35.61 -2.83
CA LEU A 9 -9.64 34.43 -2.21
C LEU A 9 -8.67 34.93 -1.13
N ALA A 10 -8.99 34.67 0.15
CA ALA A 10 -8.09 34.92 1.26
C ALA A 10 -7.29 33.64 1.53
N ALA A 11 -5.98 33.67 1.28
CA ALA A 11 -5.05 32.63 1.69
C ALA A 11 -4.68 32.87 3.16
N ALA A 12 -5.08 31.95 4.05
CA ALA A 12 -4.66 31.97 5.44
C ALA A 12 -3.34 31.21 5.58
N ILE A 13 -2.26 31.95 5.84
CA ILE A 13 -0.94 31.41 6.19
C ILE A 13 -0.96 31.07 7.68
N GLY A 14 -1.06 29.79 8.02
CA GLY A 14 -0.90 29.29 9.38
C GLY A 14 0.39 28.51 9.50
N MET A 15 1.48 29.16 9.91
CA MET A 15 2.72 28.49 10.29
C MET A 15 2.55 27.97 11.73
N VAL A 16 2.34 26.67 11.91
CA VAL A 16 2.31 26.04 13.23
C VAL A 16 3.60 25.27 13.44
N ALA A 17 4.38 25.69 14.43
CA ALA A 17 5.56 24.96 14.90
C ALA A 17 5.10 23.74 15.70
N ILE A 18 5.44 22.54 15.22
CA ILE A 18 5.20 21.28 15.93
C ILE A 18 6.36 21.04 16.90
N VAL A 19 6.05 21.00 18.19
CA VAL A 19 6.97 20.50 19.22
C VAL A 19 6.81 18.98 19.25
N VAL A 20 7.82 18.28 18.73
CA VAL A 20 7.92 16.82 18.85
C VAL A 20 8.33 16.49 20.29
N ALA A 21 7.38 16.02 21.09
CA ALA A 21 7.69 15.38 22.37
C ALA A 21 7.92 13.88 22.11
N THR A 22 9.18 13.47 21.96
CA THR A 22 9.55 12.06 21.85
C THR A 22 9.33 11.34 23.19
N SER A 23 8.22 10.65 23.35
CA SER A 23 8.11 9.58 24.34
C SER A 23 8.45 8.26 23.66
N ALA A 24 9.75 7.92 23.65
CA ALA A 24 10.17 6.58 23.27
C ALA A 24 9.76 5.60 24.38
N VAL A 25 8.62 4.93 24.22
CA VAL A 25 8.38 3.68 24.95
C VAL A 25 9.23 2.62 24.28
N ARG A 26 10.49 2.49 24.74
CA ARG A 26 11.34 1.37 24.35
C ARG A 26 10.79 0.11 25.02
N CYS A 27 10.09 -0.72 24.26
CA CYS A 27 9.83 -2.11 24.65
C CYS A 27 11.18 -2.83 24.73
N SER A 28 11.73 -2.91 25.94
CA SER A 28 12.97 -3.64 26.22
C SER A 28 12.64 -5.12 26.22
N VAL A 29 13.08 -5.86 25.19
CA VAL A 29 13.15 -7.31 25.26
C VAL A 29 14.35 -7.64 26.15
N ALA A 30 14.07 -8.20 27.33
CA ALA A 30 15.09 -8.76 28.22
C ALA A 30 15.64 -10.04 27.58
N GLN A 31 16.82 -9.98 26.97
CA GLN A 31 17.66 -11.17 26.83
C GLN A 31 18.16 -11.53 28.23
N VAL A 32 17.72 -12.67 28.74
CA VAL A 32 18.38 -13.34 29.86
C VAL A 32 19.67 -13.93 29.31
N GLU A 33 20.74 -13.15 29.32
CA GLU A 33 22.10 -13.70 29.25
C GLU A 33 22.44 -14.27 30.62
N GLN A 34 22.67 -15.57 30.68
CA GLN A 34 23.27 -16.21 31.86
C GLN A 34 24.72 -15.70 31.96
N GLU A 35 24.98 -14.86 32.96
CA GLU A 35 26.34 -14.51 33.38
C GLU A 35 27.10 -15.76 33.82
N GLN A 36 28.13 -16.09 33.04
CA GLN A 36 29.09 -17.13 33.33
C GLN A 36 30.20 -16.55 34.21
N GLU A 37 30.07 -16.68 35.53
CA GLU A 37 31.17 -16.45 36.47
C GLU A 37 32.17 -17.62 36.45
N ALA A 38 33.45 -17.27 36.40
CA ALA A 38 34.57 -18.20 36.47
C ALA A 38 35.00 -18.44 37.93
N GLY A 39 35.22 -19.72 38.29
CA GLY A 39 36.17 -20.08 39.35
C GLY A 39 35.85 -21.35 40.15
N GLY A 40 36.66 -22.41 39.97
CA GLY A 40 36.95 -23.40 41.03
C GLY A 40 36.80 -24.88 40.66
N ASP A 41 37.94 -25.59 40.57
CA ASP A 41 38.14 -27.03 40.35
C ASP A 41 37.40 -27.98 41.33
N ALA A 42 36.90 -29.11 40.84
CA ALA A 42 37.27 -30.48 41.28
C ALA A 42 36.41 -31.62 40.65
N ALA A 43 37.08 -32.47 39.87
CA ALA A 43 36.95 -33.93 39.67
C ALA A 43 35.59 -34.69 39.74
N ALA A 44 35.24 -35.27 38.57
CA ALA A 44 34.82 -36.67 38.28
C ALA A 44 33.69 -37.35 39.08
N THR A 45 32.58 -37.72 38.42
CA THR A 45 32.33 -39.07 37.85
C THR A 45 30.99 -39.13 37.11
N ALA A 46 30.93 -40.00 36.10
CA ALA A 46 29.81 -40.22 35.18
C ALA A 46 28.57 -40.85 35.83
N GLN A 47 27.36 -40.48 35.36
CA GLN A 47 26.27 -41.43 35.16
C GLN A 47 25.37 -41.00 33.98
N VAL A 48 25.26 -41.92 33.02
CA VAL A 48 24.22 -41.97 31.99
C VAL A 48 22.96 -42.53 32.64
N THR A 49 21.83 -41.84 32.51
CA THR A 49 20.50 -42.44 32.65
C THR A 49 19.56 -41.80 31.65
N ASP A 50 19.20 -42.62 30.66
CA ASP A 50 18.00 -42.57 29.85
C ASP A 50 16.74 -42.48 30.74
N GLN A 51 15.82 -41.58 30.40
CA GLN A 51 14.41 -41.73 30.74
C GLN A 51 13.53 -40.90 29.80
N SER A 52 12.81 -41.67 28.97
CA SER A 52 11.72 -41.27 28.11
C SER A 52 10.46 -40.90 28.91
N ALA A 53 9.77 -39.82 28.52
CA ALA A 53 8.33 -39.49 28.69
C ALA A 53 8.19 -37.96 28.58
N HIS A 54 7.32 -37.30 27.83
CA HIS A 54 6.03 -37.65 27.22
C HIS A 54 5.90 -36.86 25.92
N ALA A 55 5.45 -37.52 24.86
CA ALA A 55 4.91 -36.85 23.68
C ALA A 55 3.41 -36.64 23.91
N ASP A 56 2.99 -35.39 24.07
CA ASP A 56 1.61 -34.98 23.79
C ASP A 56 1.55 -34.42 22.35
N PRO A 57 0.59 -34.85 21.52
CA PRO A 57 0.46 -34.38 20.17
C PRO A 57 -0.14 -32.96 20.20
N GLN A 58 0.69 -31.94 20.00
CA GLN A 58 0.19 -30.61 19.69
C GLN A 58 -0.54 -30.66 18.35
N SER A 59 -1.85 -30.52 18.47
CA SER A 59 -2.79 -30.17 17.40
C SER A 59 -2.23 -29.06 16.52
N ASP A 60 -2.29 -29.29 15.22
CA ASP A 60 -2.15 -28.29 14.15
C ASP A 60 -3.29 -27.27 14.29
N ALA A 61 -3.09 -26.29 15.18
CA ALA A 61 -3.89 -25.08 15.22
C ALA A 61 -3.17 -24.08 14.32
N GLY A 62 -3.76 -23.81 13.15
CA GLY A 62 -3.25 -22.83 12.20
C GLY A 62 -2.82 -21.56 12.93
N ALA A 63 -1.54 -21.21 12.78
CA ALA A 63 -0.97 -20.04 13.40
C ALA A 63 -1.77 -18.81 12.98
N GLN A 64 -2.56 -18.29 13.91
CA GLN A 64 -3.17 -16.98 13.74
C GLN A 64 -2.02 -15.97 13.72
N PRO A 65 -1.94 -15.06 12.73
CA PRO A 65 -0.87 -14.07 12.66
C PRO A 65 -0.76 -13.34 14.00
N ALA A 66 0.46 -12.98 14.41
CA ALA A 66 0.63 -12.13 15.57
C ALA A 66 -0.16 -10.83 15.34
N ALA A 67 -0.68 -10.20 16.39
CA ALA A 67 -1.50 -8.99 16.25
C ALA A 67 -0.78 -7.88 15.45
N ASP A 68 0.54 -7.81 15.58
CA ASP A 68 1.41 -6.89 14.85
C ASP A 68 1.48 -7.20 13.34
N ASP A 69 1.42 -8.48 12.95
CA ASP A 69 1.43 -8.90 11.54
C ASP A 69 0.11 -8.54 10.85
N ALA A 70 -1.02 -8.68 11.55
CA ALA A 70 -2.33 -8.30 11.02
C ALA A 70 -2.43 -6.76 10.86
N ALA A 71 -1.99 -6.00 11.87
CA ALA A 71 -1.93 -4.54 11.78
C ALA A 71 -1.00 -4.07 10.65
N ALA A 72 0.16 -4.70 10.50
CA ALA A 72 1.08 -4.40 9.39
C ALA A 72 0.42 -4.63 8.03
N ALA A 73 -0.28 -5.76 7.86
CA ALA A 73 -0.96 -6.09 6.61
C ALA A 73 -2.06 -5.06 6.27
N ASP A 74 -2.87 -4.64 7.25
CA ASP A 74 -3.91 -3.64 7.04
C ASP A 74 -3.34 -2.27 6.65
N ILE A 75 -2.24 -1.84 7.28
CA ILE A 75 -1.59 -0.56 6.95
C ILE A 75 -0.93 -0.63 5.57
N LEU A 76 -0.28 -1.76 5.23
CA LEU A 76 0.28 -1.98 3.90
C LEU A 76 -0.81 -1.95 2.82
N ALA A 77 -1.97 -2.56 3.06
CA ALA A 77 -3.10 -2.50 2.13
C ALA A 77 -3.58 -1.05 1.90
N VAL A 78 -3.57 -0.20 2.94
CA VAL A 78 -3.85 1.24 2.77
C VAL A 78 -2.77 1.92 1.93
N LEU A 79 -1.49 1.65 2.17
CA LEU A 79 -0.39 2.25 1.41
C LEU A 79 -0.42 1.83 -0.07
N GLU A 80 -0.64 0.56 -0.36
CA GLU A 80 -0.64 -0.03 -1.70
C GLU A 80 -1.92 0.30 -2.48
N GLY A 81 -3.06 0.41 -1.81
CA GLY A 81 -4.35 0.74 -2.42
C GLY A 81 -4.55 2.23 -2.75
N ASN A 82 -3.54 3.06 -2.55
CA ASN A 82 -3.61 4.50 -2.78
C ASN A 82 -2.48 4.98 -3.68
N ALA A 83 -2.84 5.91 -4.58
CA ALA A 83 -1.86 6.73 -5.26
C ALA A 83 -1.44 7.88 -4.34
N TRP A 84 -0.14 8.19 -4.27
CA TRP A 84 0.36 9.27 -3.43
C TRP A 84 1.12 10.31 -4.26
N GLN A 85 0.75 11.58 -4.08
CA GLN A 85 1.31 12.72 -4.81
C GLN A 85 1.78 13.79 -3.84
N ALA A 86 2.85 14.50 -4.19
CA ALA A 86 3.27 15.65 -3.40
C ALA A 86 2.25 16.78 -3.53
N ASP A 87 1.94 17.43 -2.42
CA ASP A 87 1.01 18.56 -2.44
C ASP A 87 1.54 19.70 -3.34
N GLY A 88 0.72 20.13 -4.29
CA GLY A 88 1.09 21.13 -5.29
C GLY A 88 2.09 20.69 -6.37
N ALA A 89 2.53 19.43 -6.38
CA ALA A 89 3.49 18.88 -7.35
C ALA A 89 3.10 17.44 -7.76
N PRO A 90 2.02 17.25 -8.54
CA PRO A 90 1.47 15.93 -8.87
C PRO A 90 2.43 15.03 -9.67
N GLU A 91 3.45 15.60 -10.32
CA GLU A 91 4.53 14.86 -10.99
C GLU A 91 5.48 14.13 -10.02
N LYS A 92 5.51 14.55 -8.75
CA LYS A 92 6.27 13.89 -7.69
C LYS A 92 5.36 12.90 -6.97
N THR A 93 5.69 11.63 -7.06
CA THR A 93 4.83 10.55 -6.54
C THR A 93 5.60 9.60 -5.65
N VAL A 94 4.88 8.87 -4.82
CA VAL A 94 5.36 7.64 -4.19
C VAL A 94 4.32 6.54 -4.37
N SER A 95 4.75 5.33 -4.72
CA SER A 95 3.89 4.14 -4.77
C SER A 95 4.50 3.03 -3.92
N PHE A 96 3.64 2.28 -3.23
CA PHE A 96 4.03 1.15 -2.38
C PHE A 96 3.61 -0.15 -3.05
N ARG A 97 4.46 -1.17 -2.97
CA ARG A 97 4.16 -2.52 -3.46
C ARG A 97 5.13 -3.55 -2.91
N ASP A 98 4.61 -4.68 -2.44
CA ASP A 98 5.39 -5.89 -2.13
C ASP A 98 6.59 -5.60 -1.20
N GLY A 99 6.38 -4.80 -0.16
CA GLY A 99 7.44 -4.42 0.80
C GLY A 99 8.49 -3.46 0.21
N SER A 100 8.15 -2.73 -0.84
CA SER A 100 8.99 -1.72 -1.47
C SER A 100 8.20 -0.44 -1.75
N PHE A 101 8.89 0.65 -2.00
CA PHE A 101 8.29 1.86 -2.56
C PHE A 101 9.16 2.47 -3.64
N ILE A 102 8.50 3.14 -4.59
CA ILE A 102 9.13 3.86 -5.69
C ILE A 102 8.77 5.32 -5.58
N GLU A 103 9.78 6.19 -5.51
CA GLU A 103 9.60 7.64 -5.56
C GLU A 103 9.95 8.16 -6.96
N SER A 104 9.05 8.94 -7.56
CA SER A 104 9.29 9.68 -8.80
C SER A 104 9.42 11.17 -8.51
N ASP A 105 10.32 11.86 -9.22
CA ASP A 105 10.37 13.33 -9.26
C ASP A 105 9.85 13.91 -10.60
N GLY A 106 9.25 13.05 -11.44
CA GLY A 106 8.80 13.39 -12.79
C GLY A 106 9.88 13.25 -13.87
N ALA A 107 11.15 13.14 -13.50
CA ALA A 107 12.27 12.95 -14.43
C ALA A 107 13.03 11.63 -14.21
N SER A 108 13.03 11.14 -12.97
CA SER A 108 13.73 9.94 -12.54
C SER A 108 12.95 9.20 -11.46
N VAL A 109 13.27 7.92 -11.26
CA VAL A 109 12.66 7.07 -10.24
C VAL A 109 13.72 6.53 -9.28
N LYS A 110 13.34 6.37 -8.01
CA LYS A 110 14.18 5.80 -6.95
C LYS A 110 13.41 4.68 -6.27
N LEU A 111 13.96 3.47 -6.28
CA LEU A 111 13.41 2.30 -5.61
C LEU A 111 14.05 2.15 -4.23
N ALA A 112 13.23 1.79 -3.24
CA ALA A 112 13.71 1.32 -1.94
C ALA A 112 12.86 0.13 -1.47
N ALA A 113 13.52 -0.90 -0.95
CA ALA A 113 12.85 -1.99 -0.24
C ALA A 113 12.78 -1.62 1.25
N PHE A 114 11.84 -2.19 1.99
CA PHE A 114 11.76 -2.00 3.43
C PHE A 114 11.30 -3.27 4.16
N ASP A 115 11.88 -3.51 5.33
CA ASP A 115 11.43 -4.56 6.25
C ASP A 115 10.60 -3.92 7.37
N VAL A 116 9.34 -4.34 7.54
CA VAL A 116 8.51 -3.92 8.67
C VAL A 116 9.03 -4.53 9.98
N LYS A 117 9.17 -3.70 11.01
CA LYS A 117 9.62 -4.07 12.36
C LYS A 117 8.50 -4.01 13.39
N CYS A 118 7.63 -3.03 13.24
CA CYS A 118 6.52 -2.76 14.14
C CYS A 118 5.40 -2.10 13.33
N ALA A 119 4.16 -2.36 13.73
CA ALA A 119 2.98 -1.72 13.19
C ALA A 119 2.06 -1.31 14.34
N GLY A 120 1.34 -0.21 14.18
CA GLY A 120 0.37 0.18 15.19
C GLY A 120 -0.44 1.41 14.83
N GLU A 121 -1.31 1.79 15.76
CA GLU A 121 -2.15 2.98 15.69
C GLU A 121 -1.97 3.80 16.97
N GLY A 122 -1.85 5.12 16.83
CA GLY A 122 -1.75 6.05 17.96
C GLY A 122 -2.11 7.47 17.54
N GLU A 123 -2.78 8.21 18.42
CA GLU A 123 -3.19 9.61 18.15
C GLU A 123 -3.98 9.80 16.83
N GLY A 124 -4.72 8.76 16.39
CA GLY A 124 -5.47 8.76 15.12
C GLY A 124 -4.60 8.57 13.87
N GLN A 125 -3.36 8.11 14.04
CA GLN A 125 -2.40 7.84 12.97
C GLN A 125 -2.04 6.37 12.94
N LEU A 126 -1.93 5.81 11.75
CA LEU A 126 -1.35 4.48 11.52
C LEU A 126 0.15 4.65 11.32
N HIS A 127 0.97 3.73 11.84
CA HIS A 127 2.41 3.77 11.62
C HIS A 127 3.03 2.39 11.36
N LEU A 128 4.10 2.39 10.58
CA LEU A 128 5.02 1.28 10.39
C LEU A 128 6.43 1.76 10.73
N ASP A 129 7.09 1.11 11.69
CA ASP A 129 8.53 1.25 11.85
C ASP A 129 9.21 0.27 10.90
N VAL A 130 10.13 0.77 10.08
CA VAL A 130 10.73 0.00 8.97
C VAL A 130 12.25 0.18 8.92
N ASP A 131 12.94 -0.83 8.41
CA ASP A 131 14.32 -0.70 7.93
C ASP A 131 14.29 -0.52 6.41
N ILE A 132 14.64 0.67 5.92
CA ILE A 132 14.72 0.94 4.48
C ILE A 132 16.08 0.52 3.94
N VAL A 133 16.06 -0.20 2.82
CA VAL A 133 17.24 -0.64 2.06
C VAL A 133 17.22 0.02 0.68
N ARG A 134 18.36 0.61 0.32
CA ARG A 134 18.61 1.21 -1.01
C ARG A 134 19.83 0.58 -1.66
N ASP A 135 20.13 1.03 -2.87
CA ASP A 135 21.37 0.73 -3.58
C ASP A 135 22.59 0.86 -2.64
N GLY A 136 23.34 -0.23 -2.48
CA GLY A 136 24.45 -0.33 -1.54
C GLY A 136 24.15 -1.13 -0.26
N GLY A 137 22.90 -1.54 -0.03
CA GLY A 137 22.52 -2.55 0.98
C GLY A 137 22.52 -2.08 2.43
N ALA A 138 22.85 -0.81 2.70
CA ALA A 138 22.74 -0.23 4.03
C ALA A 138 21.26 -0.12 4.44
N ARG A 139 20.98 -0.49 5.70
CA ARG A 139 19.65 -0.38 6.33
C ARG A 139 19.57 0.91 7.13
N THR A 140 18.50 1.66 6.93
CA THR A 140 18.21 2.88 7.68
C THR A 140 16.83 2.75 8.33
N ALA A 141 16.79 2.85 9.66
CA ALA A 141 15.53 2.89 10.39
C ALA A 141 14.73 4.16 10.00
N ALA A 142 13.44 4.00 9.78
CA ALA A 142 12.50 5.06 9.44
C ALA A 142 11.11 4.69 9.95
N THR A 143 10.22 5.68 10.02
CA THR A 143 8.80 5.45 10.34
C THR A 143 7.94 5.97 9.20
N ILE A 144 7.07 5.11 8.67
CA ILE A 144 6.01 5.50 7.73
C ILE A 144 4.77 5.78 8.56
N ILE A 145 4.17 6.95 8.39
CA ILE A 145 2.98 7.39 9.11
C ILE A 145 1.89 7.65 8.08
N VAL A 146 0.71 7.06 8.27
CA VAL A 146 -0.49 7.35 7.50
C VAL A 146 -1.49 8.09 8.39
N GLU A 147 -1.93 9.24 7.92
CA GLU A 147 -2.85 10.13 8.63
C GLU A 147 -4.11 10.34 7.78
N GLY A 148 -5.30 10.26 8.41
CA GLY A 148 -6.56 10.65 7.78
C GLY A 148 -7.04 11.99 8.31
N GLN A 149 -7.20 12.99 7.44
CA GLN A 149 -7.84 14.26 7.79
C GLN A 149 -9.01 14.55 6.85
N GLU A 150 -10.20 14.75 7.41
CA GLU A 150 -11.41 15.14 6.66
C GLU A 150 -11.75 14.23 5.45
N GLY A 151 -11.35 12.96 5.49
CA GLY A 151 -11.58 12.00 4.41
C GLY A 151 -10.50 11.97 3.33
N ALA A 152 -9.43 12.76 3.46
CA ALA A 152 -8.22 12.69 2.66
C ALA A 152 -7.10 12.02 3.46
N LEU A 153 -6.39 11.08 2.82
CA LEU A 153 -5.22 10.44 3.44
C LEU A 153 -3.94 11.23 3.11
N SER A 154 -2.97 11.16 4.00
CA SER A 154 -1.58 11.54 3.72
C SER A 154 -0.63 10.48 4.27
N VAL A 155 0.53 10.34 3.64
CA VAL A 155 1.62 9.48 4.09
C VAL A 155 2.88 10.32 4.27
N ALA A 156 3.57 10.12 5.38
CA ALA A 156 4.84 10.77 5.68
C ALA A 156 5.89 9.74 6.07
N CYS A 157 7.14 9.99 5.67
CA CYS A 157 8.28 9.19 6.09
C CYS A 157 9.53 10.05 6.06
N ASP A 158 10.30 10.02 7.15
CA ASP A 158 11.63 10.64 7.21
C ASP A 158 12.63 9.94 6.27
N GLY A 159 12.35 8.69 5.95
CA GLY A 159 13.04 7.87 4.98
C GLY A 159 12.87 8.28 3.52
N PHE A 160 11.82 8.99 3.11
CA PHE A 160 11.61 9.38 1.70
C PHE A 160 12.71 10.31 1.16
N ALA A 161 13.08 10.14 -0.10
CA ALA A 161 14.17 10.83 -0.78
C ALA A 161 13.74 12.10 -1.53
N ASN A 162 12.49 12.17 -2.01
CA ASN A 162 12.00 13.30 -2.81
C ASN A 162 11.22 14.30 -1.95
N GLU A 163 10.15 13.86 -1.29
CA GLU A 163 9.33 14.69 -0.39
C GLU A 163 9.11 13.95 0.93
N LYS A 164 8.96 14.69 2.05
CA LYS A 164 8.73 14.06 3.36
C LYS A 164 7.28 13.66 3.61
N ARG A 165 6.37 14.14 2.76
CA ARG A 165 4.94 13.86 2.85
C ARG A 165 4.31 13.90 1.47
N TYR A 166 3.40 12.97 1.26
CA TYR A 166 2.54 12.88 0.10
C TYR A 166 1.10 12.85 0.58
N VAL A 167 0.20 13.39 -0.22
CA VAL A 167 -1.24 13.29 -0.02
C VAL A 167 -1.79 12.23 -0.96
N GLN A 168 -2.92 11.66 -0.59
CA GLN A 168 -3.68 10.80 -1.50
C GLN A 168 -3.91 11.58 -2.79
N GLY A 169 -3.41 11.04 -3.90
CA GLY A 169 -3.61 11.60 -5.22
C GLY A 169 -5.11 11.78 -5.42
N GLY A 170 -5.50 12.99 -5.79
CA GLY A 170 -6.91 13.31 -5.98
C GLY A 170 -7.52 12.34 -6.98
N ALA A 171 -8.71 11.83 -6.68
CA ALA A 171 -9.51 11.12 -7.67
C ALA A 171 -9.55 11.98 -8.93
N SER A 172 -9.12 11.43 -10.07
CA SER A 172 -9.32 12.11 -11.34
C SER A 172 -10.78 12.56 -11.40
N SER A 173 -11.03 13.86 -11.53
CA SER A 173 -12.40 14.37 -11.71
C SER A 173 -12.96 13.99 -13.08
N GLU A 174 -12.08 13.59 -13.99
CA GLU A 174 -12.43 12.99 -15.27
C GLU A 174 -12.63 11.48 -15.13
N LYS A 175 -13.69 11.00 -15.77
CA LYS A 175 -14.01 9.58 -15.84
C LYS A 175 -12.86 8.80 -16.50
N VAL A 176 -12.49 7.66 -15.93
CA VAL A 176 -11.52 6.74 -16.56
C VAL A 176 -11.99 6.35 -17.96
N ARG A 177 -11.12 6.52 -18.96
CA ARG A 177 -11.39 6.15 -20.35
C ARG A 177 -10.91 4.74 -20.63
N ALA A 178 -11.78 3.88 -21.17
CA ALA A 178 -11.34 2.62 -21.77
C ALA A 178 -10.85 2.87 -23.20
N THR A 179 -9.59 2.54 -23.49
CA THR A 179 -8.95 2.77 -24.79
C THR A 179 -8.52 1.47 -25.45
N GLY A 180 -8.22 1.52 -26.76
CA GLY A 180 -7.79 0.34 -27.52
C GLY A 180 -8.90 -0.65 -27.88
N LEU A 181 -10.16 -0.36 -27.54
CA LEU A 181 -11.30 -1.23 -27.83
C LEU A 181 -11.47 -1.45 -29.34
N ALA A 182 -11.57 -2.72 -29.74
CA ALA A 182 -11.71 -3.14 -31.13
C ALA A 182 -12.57 -4.41 -31.26
N GLU A 183 -13.07 -4.67 -32.46
CA GLU A 183 -13.69 -5.96 -32.77
C GLU A 183 -12.68 -7.11 -32.67
N PRO A 184 -13.10 -8.32 -32.23
CA PRO A 184 -14.47 -8.72 -31.94
C PRO A 184 -14.97 -8.36 -30.53
N TYR A 185 -14.13 -7.74 -29.69
CA TYR A 185 -14.45 -7.53 -28.27
C TYR A 185 -15.70 -6.68 -28.08
N THR A 186 -15.81 -5.55 -28.79
CA THR A 186 -16.97 -4.64 -28.72
C THR A 186 -18.28 -5.34 -29.06
N GLY A 187 -18.27 -6.23 -30.07
CA GLY A 187 -19.41 -7.07 -30.41
C GLY A 187 -19.75 -8.11 -29.33
N LEU A 188 -18.74 -8.70 -28.69
CA LEU A 188 -18.92 -9.71 -27.63
C LEU A 188 -19.52 -9.12 -26.33
N ILE A 189 -19.41 -7.81 -26.12
CA ILE A 189 -20.00 -7.08 -24.99
C ILE A 189 -21.25 -6.27 -25.37
N ASP A 190 -21.95 -6.68 -26.44
CA ASP A 190 -23.18 -6.04 -26.93
C ASP A 190 -23.04 -4.53 -27.27
N GLY A 191 -21.85 -4.06 -27.64
CA GLY A 191 -21.59 -2.64 -27.92
C GLY A 191 -21.77 -1.74 -26.70
N LYS A 192 -21.42 -2.26 -25.51
CA LYS A 192 -21.56 -1.55 -24.23
C LYS A 192 -20.25 -0.94 -23.72
N GLU A 193 -19.45 -0.35 -24.61
CA GLU A 193 -18.16 0.26 -24.26
C GLU A 193 -18.32 1.38 -23.20
N GLY A 194 -19.44 2.11 -23.26
CA GLY A 194 -19.76 3.12 -22.27
C GLY A 194 -20.04 2.56 -20.87
N GLU A 195 -20.69 1.39 -20.77
CA GLU A 195 -20.95 0.71 -19.50
C GLU A 195 -19.66 0.09 -18.95
N LEU A 196 -18.83 -0.50 -19.81
CA LEU A 196 -17.48 -0.98 -19.47
C LEU A 196 -16.64 0.13 -18.82
N ALA A 197 -16.52 1.29 -19.49
CA ALA A 197 -15.76 2.43 -18.94
C ALA A 197 -16.37 2.94 -17.63
N THR A 198 -17.69 2.82 -17.43
CA THR A 198 -18.35 3.16 -16.16
C THR A 198 -17.97 2.19 -15.04
N ALA A 199 -17.94 0.90 -15.33
CA ALA A 199 -17.58 -0.13 -14.35
C ALA A 199 -16.10 -0.01 -13.93
N ILE A 200 -15.20 0.23 -14.89
CA ILE A 200 -13.78 0.46 -14.61
C ILE A 200 -13.59 1.73 -13.77
N ASP A 201 -14.22 2.85 -14.15
CA ASP A 201 -14.18 4.11 -13.38
C ASP A 201 -14.67 3.93 -11.93
N ALA A 202 -15.77 3.20 -11.75
CA ALA A 202 -16.32 2.91 -10.42
C ALA A 202 -15.34 2.09 -9.56
N TRP A 203 -14.64 1.12 -10.15
CA TRP A 203 -13.60 0.36 -9.47
C TRP A 203 -12.39 1.23 -9.12
N CYS A 204 -11.91 2.05 -10.06
CA CYS A 204 -10.74 2.91 -9.88
C CYS A 204 -10.90 3.91 -8.73
N LYS A 205 -12.11 4.45 -8.50
CA LYS A 205 -12.38 5.38 -7.39
C LYS A 205 -11.99 4.83 -6.01
N GLY A 206 -12.03 3.52 -5.81
CA GLY A 206 -11.68 2.88 -4.54
C GLY A 206 -10.28 2.27 -4.47
N HIS A 207 -9.65 2.00 -5.63
CA HIS A 207 -8.46 1.15 -5.70
C HIS A 207 -7.30 1.76 -6.51
N ALA A 208 -7.60 2.66 -7.45
CA ALA A 208 -6.63 3.34 -8.31
C ALA A 208 -7.12 4.77 -8.66
N PRO A 209 -7.32 5.64 -7.66
CA PRO A 209 -8.02 6.93 -7.85
C PRO A 209 -7.29 7.88 -8.80
N SER A 210 -5.99 7.71 -9.00
CA SER A 210 -5.20 8.51 -9.95
C SER A 210 -5.31 8.06 -11.40
N ALA A 211 -5.90 6.89 -11.68
CA ALA A 211 -6.05 6.40 -13.06
C ALA A 211 -6.98 7.33 -13.86
N ALA A 212 -6.60 7.63 -15.09
CA ALA A 212 -7.38 8.38 -16.07
C ALA A 212 -7.68 7.55 -17.32
N GLU A 213 -6.91 6.49 -17.57
CA GLU A 213 -7.04 5.59 -18.71
C GLU A 213 -6.90 4.13 -18.31
N ALA A 214 -7.67 3.28 -18.97
CA ALA A 214 -7.58 1.82 -18.92
C ALA A 214 -7.36 1.31 -20.35
N SER A 215 -6.13 0.90 -20.63
CA SER A 215 -5.69 0.39 -21.93
C SER A 215 -6.05 -1.08 -22.07
N PHE A 216 -6.91 -1.42 -23.02
CA PHE A 216 -7.18 -2.80 -23.40
C PHE A 216 -5.89 -3.48 -23.90
N ASP A 217 -5.57 -4.66 -23.39
CA ASP A 217 -4.35 -5.40 -23.76
C ASP A 217 -4.47 -6.18 -25.07
N GLY A 218 -5.69 -6.31 -25.61
CA GLY A 218 -5.97 -7.01 -26.86
C GLY A 218 -6.42 -8.46 -26.67
N GLU A 219 -6.47 -8.98 -25.44
CA GLU A 219 -6.83 -10.36 -25.14
C GLU A 219 -8.25 -10.49 -24.59
N VAL A 220 -9.01 -11.44 -25.13
CA VAL A 220 -10.38 -11.73 -24.70
C VAL A 220 -10.51 -13.22 -24.40
N TYR A 221 -11.06 -13.53 -23.24
CA TYR A 221 -11.48 -14.88 -22.88
C TYR A 221 -13.01 -14.99 -22.98
N VAL A 222 -13.49 -16.02 -23.67
CA VAL A 222 -14.92 -16.27 -23.89
C VAL A 222 -15.28 -17.64 -23.33
N ASP A 223 -16.09 -17.66 -22.28
CA ASP A 223 -16.78 -18.85 -21.80
C ASP A 223 -18.18 -18.93 -22.44
N VAL A 224 -18.27 -19.73 -23.50
CA VAL A 224 -19.52 -19.90 -24.26
C VAL A 224 -20.61 -20.59 -23.45
N ASN A 225 -20.24 -21.53 -22.57
CA ASN A 225 -21.22 -22.27 -21.77
C ASN A 225 -21.70 -21.44 -20.57
N GLY A 226 -20.79 -20.67 -19.98
CA GLY A 226 -21.09 -19.74 -18.89
C GLY A 226 -21.69 -18.41 -19.34
N GLY A 227 -21.67 -18.10 -20.64
CA GLY A 227 -22.18 -16.82 -21.16
C GLY A 227 -21.33 -15.62 -20.72
N ARG A 228 -20.03 -15.83 -20.51
CA ARG A 228 -19.12 -14.84 -19.92
C ARG A 228 -18.03 -14.43 -20.89
N VAL A 229 -17.76 -13.14 -20.96
CA VAL A 229 -16.64 -12.55 -21.71
C VAL A 229 -15.77 -11.79 -20.73
N SER A 230 -14.47 -12.01 -20.71
CA SER A 230 -13.54 -11.24 -19.89
C SER A 230 -12.37 -10.70 -20.69
N ALA A 231 -11.92 -9.51 -20.31
CA ALA A 231 -10.81 -8.81 -20.95
C ALA A 231 -9.98 -8.08 -19.89
N THR A 232 -8.69 -7.92 -20.16
CA THR A 232 -7.75 -7.32 -19.24
C THR A 232 -7.35 -5.92 -19.70
N PHE A 233 -7.16 -5.02 -18.74
CA PHE A 233 -6.81 -3.63 -18.96
C PHE A 233 -5.66 -3.22 -18.06
N HIS A 234 -4.79 -2.35 -18.56
CA HIS A 234 -3.74 -1.71 -17.78
C HIS A 234 -4.15 -0.27 -17.48
N LEU A 235 -4.20 0.07 -16.20
CA LEU A 235 -4.42 1.43 -15.75
C LEU A 235 -3.14 2.27 -15.93
N ASP A 236 -3.30 3.55 -16.19
CA ASP A 236 -2.20 4.53 -16.32
C ASP A 236 -1.77 5.15 -14.96
N ASP A 237 -2.04 4.45 -13.86
CA ASP A 237 -1.56 4.81 -12.53
C ASP A 237 -0.09 4.39 -12.33
N ALA A 238 0.52 4.88 -11.25
CA ALA A 238 1.93 4.61 -10.97
C ALA A 238 2.26 3.12 -10.79
N ALA A 239 1.28 2.32 -10.38
CA ALA A 239 1.42 0.87 -10.21
C ALA A 239 1.26 0.08 -11.51
N SER A 240 0.80 0.74 -12.60
CA SER A 240 0.33 0.08 -13.82
C SER A 240 -0.63 -1.06 -13.49
N THR A 241 -1.63 -0.75 -12.66
CA THR A 241 -2.58 -1.70 -12.10
C THR A 241 -3.28 -2.46 -13.23
N ILE A 242 -3.34 -3.78 -13.11
CA ILE A 242 -4.00 -4.65 -14.08
C ILE A 242 -5.40 -4.94 -13.56
N VAL A 243 -6.43 -4.68 -14.36
CA VAL A 243 -7.82 -5.02 -14.03
C VAL A 243 -8.41 -5.96 -15.05
N THR A 244 -9.25 -6.88 -14.60
CA THR A 244 -10.06 -7.75 -15.46
C THR A 244 -11.50 -7.27 -15.43
N ALA A 245 -12.02 -6.85 -16.59
CA ALA A 245 -13.45 -6.59 -16.77
C ALA A 245 -14.15 -7.86 -17.23
N VAL A 246 -15.24 -8.21 -16.56
CA VAL A 246 -16.07 -9.39 -16.85
C VAL A 246 -17.46 -8.92 -17.26
N TYR A 247 -17.89 -9.33 -18.45
CA TYR A 247 -19.22 -9.15 -18.98
C TYR A 247 -20.01 -10.45 -18.89
N GLU A 248 -21.15 -10.42 -18.21
CA GLU A 248 -22.05 -11.56 -18.02
C GLU A 248 -23.47 -11.03 -17.78
N ASP A 249 -24.47 -11.69 -18.36
CA ASP A 249 -25.90 -11.33 -18.21
C ASP A 249 -26.22 -9.85 -18.45
N GLY A 250 -25.50 -9.20 -19.36
CA GLY A 250 -25.72 -7.80 -19.70
C GLY A 250 -25.06 -6.78 -18.79
N ALA A 251 -24.22 -7.21 -17.83
CA ALA A 251 -23.60 -6.34 -16.83
C ALA A 251 -22.09 -6.55 -16.73
N PHE A 252 -21.40 -5.52 -16.22
CA PHE A 252 -19.96 -5.57 -15.96
C PHE A 252 -19.65 -5.71 -14.46
N SER A 253 -18.64 -6.53 -14.17
CA SER A 253 -17.89 -6.50 -12.91
C SER A 253 -16.41 -6.32 -13.21
N VAL A 254 -15.67 -5.69 -12.30
CA VAL A 254 -14.23 -5.41 -12.45
C VAL A 254 -13.48 -5.94 -11.24
N LEU A 255 -12.39 -6.64 -11.51
CA LEU A 255 -11.47 -7.24 -10.54
C LEU A 255 -10.07 -6.65 -10.80
N GLY A 256 -9.23 -6.53 -9.77
CA GLY A 256 -7.84 -6.08 -9.89
C GLY A 256 -6.95 -6.74 -8.85
#